data_AF-A0A961WF76-F1
#
_entry.id   AF-A0A961WF76-F1
#
_cell.length_a   1.000
_cell.length_b   1.000
_cell.length_c   1.000
_cell.angle_alpha   90.00
_cell.angle_beta   90.00
_cell.angle_gamma   90.00
#
_symmetry.space_group_name_H-M   'P 1'
#
loop_
_entity.id
_entity.type
_entity.pdbx_description
1 polymer ?
#
loop_
_entity_poly.entity_id
_entity_poly.type
_entity_poly.pdbx_seq_one_letter_code
_entity_poly.pdbx_strand_id
1 'polypeptide(L)'
;MQGWAIVIVALAYVSLLFAIASLGDRYAARNRSDRARPIIYGLSLAIYCTSWTFFGSVGLASERNWEFLAIYFGPVLVFVFGFPVIRKIIRLAKSEKITSIADFLAARYGKSFAVASIATIIATLGTIPYIALQLKAVSDSVSLMVEHYNGRPPAADL
;
A
#
# COMPACT_ATOMS: atom_id res chain seq x y z
N MET A 1 28.46 -8.19 -14.18
CA MET A 1 28.47 -6.73 -14.47
C MET A 1 27.09 -6.08 -14.28
N GLN A 2 25.94 -6.76 -14.52
CA GLN A 2 24.60 -6.17 -14.33
C GLN A 2 24.14 -5.96 -12.87
N GLY A 3 24.68 -6.68 -11.87
CA GLY A 3 24.25 -6.51 -10.47
C GLY A 3 24.41 -5.07 -9.95
N TRP A 4 25.49 -4.38 -10.37
CA TRP A 4 25.70 -2.97 -10.06
C TRP A 4 24.65 -2.05 -10.70
N ALA A 5 24.16 -2.39 -11.90
CA ALA A 5 23.09 -1.63 -12.54
C ALA A 5 21.78 -1.70 -11.74
N ILE A 6 21.45 -2.86 -11.16
CA ILE A 6 20.26 -3.02 -10.31
C ILE A 6 20.38 -2.11 -9.06
N VAL A 7 21.54 -2.12 -8.41
CA VAL A 7 21.78 -1.28 -7.22
C VAL A 7 21.72 0.22 -7.57
N ILE A 8 22.33 0.63 -8.69
CA ILE A 8 22.29 2.02 -9.15
C ILE A 8 20.86 2.46 -9.44
N VAL A 9 20.08 1.64 -10.15
CA VAL A 9 18.68 1.93 -10.46
C VAL A 9 17.84 2.01 -9.19
N ALA A 10 18.03 1.09 -8.24
CA ALA A 10 17.32 1.11 -6.96
C ALA A 10 17.64 2.37 -6.13
N LEU A 11 18.91 2.74 -6.02
CA LEU A 11 19.34 3.95 -5.33
C LEU A 11 18.83 5.23 -6.02
N ALA A 12 18.87 5.27 -7.36
CA ALA A 12 18.32 6.37 -8.14
C ALA A 12 16.81 6.51 -7.93
N TYR A 13 16.07 5.40 -7.90
CA TYR A 13 14.64 5.38 -7.65
C TYR A 13 14.28 5.89 -6.25
N VAL A 14 14.94 5.40 -5.20
CA VAL A 14 14.71 5.87 -3.82
C VAL A 14 15.05 7.36 -3.68
N SER A 15 16.16 7.79 -4.28
CA SER A 15 16.58 9.18 -4.28
C SER A 15 15.59 10.09 -5.00
N LEU A 16 15.03 9.63 -6.13
CA LEU A 16 13.98 10.33 -6.86
C LEU A 16 12.69 10.45 -6.02
N LEU A 17 12.24 9.35 -5.39
CA LEU A 17 11.08 9.38 -4.50
C LEU A 17 11.28 10.36 -3.33
N PHE A 18 12.47 10.35 -2.73
CA PHE A 18 12.82 11.27 -1.66
C PHE A 18 12.84 12.73 -2.13
N ALA A 19 13.37 13.00 -3.32
CA ALA A 19 13.34 14.33 -3.93
C ALA A 19 11.91 14.81 -4.18
N ILE A 20 11.04 13.95 -4.71
CA ILE A 20 9.62 14.25 -4.93
C ILE A 20 8.93 14.56 -3.60
N ALA A 21 9.17 13.75 -2.55
CA ALA A 21 8.60 13.98 -1.23
C ALA A 21 9.09 15.31 -0.63
N SER A 22 10.38 15.60 -0.70
CA SER A 22 10.98 16.85 -0.19
C SER A 22 10.45 18.09 -0.91
N LEU A 23 10.33 18.02 -2.24
CA LEU A 23 9.71 19.09 -3.03
C LEU A 23 8.24 19.23 -2.65
N GLY A 24 7.51 18.12 -2.50
CA GLY A 24 6.11 18.09 -2.06
C GLY A 24 5.90 18.81 -0.73
N ASP A 25 6.70 18.52 0.29
CA ASP A 25 6.62 19.17 1.60
C ASP A 25 6.92 20.67 1.52
N ARG A 26 7.93 21.06 0.74
CA ARG A 26 8.28 22.47 0.52
C ARG A 26 7.18 23.24 -0.22
N TYR A 27 6.53 22.62 -1.21
CA TYR A 27 5.41 23.20 -1.93
C TYR A 27 4.14 23.27 -1.06
N ALA A 28 3.86 22.24 -0.26
CA ALA A 28 2.73 22.20 0.66
C ALA A 28 2.84 23.28 1.76
N ALA A 29 4.07 23.57 2.21
CA ALA A 29 4.33 24.65 3.16
C ALA A 29 4.13 26.06 2.57
N ARG A 30 4.39 26.24 1.27
CA ARG A 30 4.31 27.54 0.58
C ARG A 30 2.95 27.83 -0.05
N ASN A 31 2.22 26.82 -0.52
CA ASN A 31 1.00 27.03 -1.30
C ASN A 31 -0.12 26.06 -0.88
N ARG A 32 -1.05 26.53 -0.05
CA ARG A 32 -2.26 25.79 0.35
C ARG A 32 -3.34 25.80 -0.74
N SER A 33 -2.98 25.50 -1.99
CA SER A 33 -3.95 25.51 -3.09
C SER A 33 -4.88 24.29 -3.01
N ASP A 34 -6.19 24.54 -2.91
CA ASP A 34 -7.23 23.49 -2.90
C ASP A 34 -7.27 22.66 -4.19
N ARG A 35 -6.70 23.17 -5.29
CA ARG A 35 -6.76 22.53 -6.62
C ARG A 35 -6.01 21.19 -6.68
N ALA A 36 -4.97 21.02 -5.85
CA ALA A 36 -4.18 19.79 -5.80
C ALA A 36 -4.81 18.71 -4.89
N ARG A 37 -5.75 19.07 -4.01
CA ARG A 37 -6.32 18.14 -3.01
C ARG A 37 -7.01 16.90 -3.61
N PRO A 38 -7.81 17.00 -4.70
CA PRO A 38 -8.43 15.82 -5.29
C PRO A 38 -7.40 14.85 -5.88
N ILE A 39 -6.34 15.39 -6.50
CA ILE A 39 -5.27 14.60 -7.11
C ILE A 39 -4.46 13.89 -6.02
N ILE A 40 -4.08 14.61 -4.96
CA ILE A 40 -3.36 14.03 -3.82
C ILE A 40 -4.19 12.92 -3.18
N TYR A 41 -5.49 13.14 -2.97
CA TYR A 41 -6.38 12.13 -2.41
C TYR A 41 -6.45 10.87 -3.30
N GLY A 42 -6.56 11.04 -4.62
CA GLY A 42 -6.53 9.92 -5.57
C GLY A 42 -5.19 9.17 -5.57
N LEU A 43 -4.07 9.91 -5.54
CA LEU A 43 -2.73 9.31 -5.47
C LEU A 43 -2.49 8.57 -4.15
N SER A 44 -3.01 9.08 -3.02
CA SER A 44 -2.95 8.37 -1.75
C SER A 44 -3.72 7.04 -1.79
N LEU A 45 -4.82 6.99 -2.55
CA LEU A 45 -5.59 5.75 -2.71
C LEU A 45 -4.85 4.71 -3.56
N ALA A 46 -3.93 5.14 -4.44
CA ALA A 46 -3.10 4.24 -5.25
C ALA A 46 -2.19 3.33 -4.41
N ILE A 47 -2.02 3.61 -3.11
CA ILE A 47 -1.34 2.69 -2.17
C ILE A 47 -1.98 1.30 -2.13
N TYR A 48 -3.25 1.18 -2.53
CA TYR A 48 -3.94 -0.10 -2.70
C TYR A 48 -3.25 -1.02 -3.74
N CYS A 49 -2.61 -0.44 -4.75
CA CYS A 49 -1.84 -1.16 -5.76
C CYS A 49 -0.43 -1.52 -5.25
N THR A 50 -0.39 -2.30 -4.16
CA THR A 50 0.85 -2.72 -3.50
C THR A 50 1.44 -4.00 -4.12
N SER A 51 2.63 -4.39 -3.68
CA SER A 51 3.33 -5.59 -4.14
C SER A 51 2.50 -6.86 -3.95
N TRP A 52 1.66 -6.94 -2.90
CA TRP A 52 0.70 -8.03 -2.72
C TRP A 52 -0.22 -8.20 -3.94
N THR A 53 -0.78 -7.12 -4.45
CA THR A 53 -1.67 -7.16 -5.62
C THR A 53 -0.90 -7.58 -6.86
N PHE A 54 0.34 -7.11 -7.01
CA PHE A 54 1.22 -7.51 -8.11
C PHE A 54 1.56 -9.01 -8.05
N PHE A 55 2.23 -9.47 -6.99
CA PHE A 55 2.62 -10.88 -6.83
C PHE A 55 1.43 -11.83 -6.79
N GLY A 56 0.34 -11.44 -6.11
CA GLY A 56 -0.90 -12.19 -6.07
C GLY A 56 -1.57 -12.32 -7.44
N SER A 57 -1.62 -11.22 -8.22
CA SER A 57 -2.19 -11.25 -9.57
C SER A 57 -1.37 -12.11 -10.53
N VAL A 58 -0.03 -12.06 -10.45
CA VAL A 58 0.87 -12.87 -11.30
C VAL A 58 0.77 -14.35 -10.93
N GLY A 59 0.71 -14.69 -9.64
CA GLY A 59 0.49 -16.07 -9.18
C GLY A 59 -0.88 -16.61 -9.61
N LEU A 60 -1.96 -15.84 -9.39
CA LEU A 60 -3.31 -16.19 -9.83
C LEU A 60 -3.42 -16.30 -11.35
N ALA A 61 -2.73 -15.45 -12.12
CA ALA A 61 -2.72 -15.53 -13.57
C ALA A 61 -2.00 -16.79 -14.07
N SER A 62 -0.94 -17.25 -13.38
CA SER A 62 -0.22 -18.47 -13.73
C SER A 62 -1.03 -19.75 -13.49
N GLU A 63 -1.92 -19.76 -12.48
CA GLU A 63 -2.70 -20.95 -12.10
C GLU A 63 -4.16 -20.91 -12.57
N ARG A 64 -4.82 -19.74 -12.56
CA ARG A 64 -6.26 -19.54 -12.80
C ARG A 64 -6.51 -18.24 -13.58
N ASN A 65 -6.39 -18.33 -14.91
CA ASN A 65 -6.46 -17.21 -15.87
C ASN A 65 -7.56 -16.15 -15.60
N TRP A 66 -8.80 -16.56 -15.25
CA TRP A 66 -9.91 -15.61 -15.07
C TRP A 66 -10.09 -15.07 -13.65
N GLU A 67 -9.56 -15.74 -12.64
CA GLU A 67 -9.78 -15.33 -11.23
C GLU A 67 -8.96 -14.12 -10.83
N PHE A 68 -7.85 -13.87 -11.54
CA PHE A 68 -7.07 -12.64 -11.38
C PHE A 68 -7.96 -11.39 -11.55
N LEU A 69 -8.98 -11.44 -12.42
CA LEU A 69 -9.82 -10.29 -12.72
C LEU A 69 -10.74 -9.93 -11.53
N ALA A 70 -11.10 -10.91 -10.70
CA ALA A 70 -11.95 -10.70 -9.53
C ALA A 70 -11.30 -9.77 -8.49
N ILE A 71 -9.97 -9.80 -8.35
CA ILE A 71 -9.23 -8.94 -7.40
C ILE A 71 -9.33 -7.45 -7.80
N TYR A 72 -9.45 -7.15 -9.10
CA TYR A 72 -9.62 -5.80 -9.61
C TYR A 72 -11.09 -5.36 -9.63
N PHE A 73 -12.02 -6.28 -9.89
CA PHE A 73 -13.45 -5.98 -9.84
C PHE A 73 -13.95 -5.65 -8.43
N GLY A 74 -13.37 -6.25 -7.38
CA GLY A 74 -13.77 -5.99 -5.99
C GLY A 74 -13.76 -4.49 -5.62
N PRO A 75 -12.61 -3.80 -5.73
CA PRO A 75 -12.52 -2.36 -5.48
C PRO A 75 -13.47 -1.54 -6.36
N VAL A 76 -13.57 -1.87 -7.65
CA VAL A 76 -14.48 -1.17 -8.58
C VAL A 76 -15.91 -1.27 -8.10
N LEU A 77 -16.36 -2.48 -7.71
CA LEU A 77 -17.70 -2.71 -7.19
C LEU A 77 -17.94 -1.92 -5.89
N VAL A 78 -16.98 -1.91 -4.98
CA VAL A 78 -17.05 -1.15 -3.73
C VAL A 78 -17.12 0.35 -4.00
N PHE A 79 -16.38 0.88 -4.97
CA PHE A 79 -16.45 2.29 -5.32
C PHE A 79 -17.73 2.66 -6.06
N VAL A 80 -18.30 1.78 -6.87
CA VAL A 80 -19.54 2.02 -7.61
C VAL A 80 -20.76 1.92 -6.68
N PHE A 81 -20.90 0.82 -5.95
CA PHE A 81 -22.08 0.54 -5.10
C PHE A 81 -21.92 1.06 -3.66
N GLY A 82 -20.70 1.06 -3.14
CA GLY A 82 -20.37 1.47 -1.77
C GLY A 82 -20.08 2.97 -1.62
N PHE A 83 -20.08 3.75 -2.71
CA PHE A 83 -19.88 5.21 -2.66
C PHE A 83 -20.70 5.95 -1.58
N PRO A 84 -22.02 5.71 -1.40
CA PRO A 84 -22.77 6.40 -0.35
C PRO A 84 -22.28 6.07 1.05
N VAL A 85 -21.84 4.83 1.28
CA VAL A 85 -21.29 4.39 2.57
C VAL A 85 -19.94 5.06 2.82
N ILE A 86 -19.04 5.05 1.82
CA ILE A 86 -17.73 5.71 1.89
C ILE A 86 -17.91 7.20 2.19
N ARG A 87 -18.84 7.88 1.52
CA ARG A 87 -19.16 9.29 1.79
C ARG A 87 -19.63 9.53 3.22
N LYS A 88 -20.45 8.62 3.77
CA LYS A 88 -20.92 8.70 5.16
C LYS A 88 -19.77 8.54 6.16
N ILE A 89 -18.87 7.58 5.91
CA ILE A 89 -17.67 7.35 6.72
C ILE A 89 -16.76 8.59 6.70
N ILE A 90 -16.45 9.13 5.51
CA ILE A 90 -15.60 10.32 5.36
C ILE A 90 -16.21 11.53 6.08
N ARG A 91 -17.54 11.73 5.98
CA ARG A 91 -18.21 12.83 6.65
C ARG A 91 -18.10 12.72 8.17
N LEU A 92 -18.32 11.52 8.72
CA LEU A 92 -18.21 11.27 10.15
C LEU A 92 -16.75 11.44 10.64
N ALA A 93 -15.78 10.92 9.88
CA ALA A 93 -14.38 11.09 10.20
C ALA A 93 -13.96 12.57 10.25
N LYS A 94 -14.46 13.38 9.31
CA LYS A 94 -14.18 14.82 9.28
C LYS A 94 -14.91 15.60 10.39
N SER A 95 -16.16 15.27 10.70
CA SER A 95 -16.92 15.98 11.75
C SER A 95 -16.33 15.75 13.15
N GLU A 96 -15.85 14.55 13.43
CA GLU A 96 -15.27 14.17 14.71
C GLU A 96 -13.72 14.29 14.74
N LYS A 97 -13.09 14.83 13.68
CA LYS A 97 -11.63 14.98 13.54
C LYS A 97 -10.85 13.67 13.77
N ILE A 98 -11.39 12.57 13.27
CA ILE A 98 -10.83 11.23 13.41
C ILE A 98 -9.72 11.04 12.37
N THR A 99 -8.52 10.70 12.84
CA THR A 99 -7.33 10.52 11.99
C THR A 99 -6.88 9.06 11.85
N SER A 100 -7.45 8.14 12.64
CA SER A 100 -7.12 6.70 12.60
C SER A 100 -8.36 5.81 12.56
N ILE A 101 -8.19 4.56 12.09
CA ILE A 101 -9.26 3.54 12.08
C ILE A 101 -9.68 3.16 13.51
N ALA A 102 -8.73 3.15 14.45
CA ALA A 102 -9.01 2.87 15.86
C ALA A 102 -9.90 3.95 16.48
N ASP A 103 -9.60 5.22 16.21
CA ASP A 103 -10.43 6.35 16.65
C ASP A 103 -11.80 6.35 15.97
N PHE A 104 -11.87 5.88 14.72
CA PHE A 104 -13.14 5.69 14.00
C PHE A 104 -14.03 4.66 14.69
N LEU A 105 -13.47 3.51 15.07
CA LEU A 105 -14.20 2.50 15.83
C LEU A 105 -14.62 3.06 17.19
N ALA A 106 -13.70 3.71 17.92
CA ALA A 106 -13.99 4.26 19.24
C ALA A 106 -15.15 5.27 19.22
N ALA A 107 -15.16 6.19 18.25
CA ALA A 107 -16.23 7.18 18.08
C ALA A 107 -17.60 6.54 17.81
N ARG A 108 -17.63 5.38 17.13
CA ARG A 108 -18.87 4.62 16.89
C ARG A 108 -19.41 3.95 18.15
N TYR A 109 -18.56 3.58 19.11
CA TYR A 109 -18.94 2.95 20.38
C TYR A 109 -18.92 3.93 21.56
N GLY A 110 -19.21 5.22 21.33
CA GLY A 110 -19.33 6.21 22.41
C GLY A 110 -17.99 6.69 22.98
N LYS A 111 -16.93 6.76 22.15
CA LYS A 111 -15.56 7.15 22.55
C LYS A 111 -14.92 6.20 23.56
N SER A 112 -15.27 4.91 23.49
CA SER A 112 -14.68 3.88 24.35
C SER A 112 -13.19 3.66 24.05
N PHE A 113 -12.34 3.94 25.03
CA PHE A 113 -10.89 3.73 24.97
C PHE A 113 -10.52 2.25 24.79
N ALA A 114 -11.32 1.34 25.35
CA ALA A 114 -11.08 -0.11 25.24
C ALA A 114 -11.18 -0.58 23.77
N VAL A 115 -12.18 -0.10 23.03
CA VAL A 115 -12.35 -0.44 21.61
C VAL A 115 -11.21 0.14 20.78
N ALA A 116 -10.80 1.38 21.05
CA ALA A 116 -9.67 2.02 20.39
C ALA A 116 -8.37 1.22 20.59
N SER A 117 -8.12 0.80 21.83
CA SER A 117 -6.91 0.07 22.22
C SER A 117 -6.86 -1.31 21.54
N ILE A 118 -7.95 -2.06 21.59
CA ILE A 118 -8.02 -3.39 20.93
C ILE A 118 -7.82 -3.24 19.42
N ALA A 119 -8.49 -2.28 18.78
CA ALA A 119 -8.33 -2.03 17.34
C ALA A 119 -6.89 -1.67 16.99
N THR A 120 -6.23 -0.84 17.80
CA THR A 120 -4.83 -0.44 17.61
C THR A 120 -3.89 -1.62 17.76
N ILE A 121 -4.08 -2.47 18.77
CA ILE A 121 -3.27 -3.68 18.98
C ILE A 121 -3.41 -4.63 17.78
N ILE A 122 -4.64 -4.92 17.35
CA ILE A 122 -4.90 -5.79 16.19
C ILE A 122 -4.25 -5.20 14.93
N ALA A 123 -4.44 -3.90 14.67
CA ALA A 123 -3.87 -3.24 13.52
C ALA A 123 -2.32 -3.28 13.54
N THR A 124 -1.71 -3.05 14.70
CA THR A 124 -0.25 -3.09 14.86
C THR A 124 0.29 -4.50 14.65
N LEU A 125 -0.30 -5.49 15.32
CA LEU A 125 0.09 -6.90 15.22
C LEU A 125 -0.12 -7.46 13.81
N GLY A 126 -1.10 -6.97 13.05
CA GLY A 126 -1.30 -7.36 11.65
C GLY A 126 -0.34 -6.65 10.68
N THR A 127 -0.01 -5.38 10.95
CA THR A 127 0.83 -4.57 10.05
C THR A 127 2.30 -5.03 10.06
N ILE A 128 2.83 -5.40 11.23
CA ILE A 128 4.23 -5.87 11.37
C ILE A 128 4.55 -7.08 10.46
N PRO A 129 3.84 -8.23 10.55
CA PRO A 129 4.11 -9.39 9.71
C PRO A 129 3.77 -9.11 8.24
N TYR A 130 2.80 -8.24 7.96
CA TYR A 130 2.48 -7.84 6.59
C TYR A 130 3.65 -7.12 5.92
N ILE A 131 4.27 -6.15 6.60
CA ILE A 131 5.47 -5.46 6.10
C ILE A 131 6.63 -6.46 5.93
N ALA A 132 6.81 -7.38 6.88
CA ALA A 132 7.84 -8.41 6.78
C ALA A 132 7.65 -9.30 5.53
N LEU A 133 6.42 -9.73 5.26
CA LEU A 133 6.11 -10.55 4.08
C LEU A 133 6.33 -9.77 2.77
N GLN A 134 5.99 -8.48 2.75
CA GLN A 134 6.26 -7.61 1.60
C GLN A 134 7.76 -7.49 1.32
N LEU A 135 8.59 -7.28 2.35
CA LEU A 135 10.04 -7.21 2.20
C LEU A 135 10.64 -8.55 1.76
N LYS A 136 10.11 -9.67 2.27
CA LYS A 136 10.51 -11.01 1.84
C LYS A 136 10.25 -11.23 0.35
N ALA A 137 9.06 -10.92 -0.14
CA ALA A 137 8.72 -11.07 -1.55
C ALA A 137 9.63 -10.25 -2.48
N VAL A 138 10.04 -9.05 -2.05
CA VAL A 138 11.02 -8.22 -2.77
C VAL A 138 12.41 -8.89 -2.75
N SER A 139 12.85 -9.38 -1.59
CA SER A 139 14.13 -10.09 -1.46
C SER A 139 14.19 -11.32 -2.37
N ASP A 140 13.15 -12.15 -2.37
CA ASP A 140 13.05 -13.36 -3.18
C ASP A 140 13.10 -13.02 -4.67
N SER A 141 12.41 -11.95 -5.08
CA SER A 141 12.43 -11.47 -6.47
C SER A 141 13.82 -11.02 -6.92
N VAL A 142 14.56 -10.30 -6.06
CA VAL A 142 15.93 -9.87 -6.35
C VAL A 142 16.88 -11.07 -6.42
N SER A 143 16.74 -12.03 -5.49
CA SER A 143 17.53 -13.26 -5.49
C SER A 143 17.35 -14.05 -6.79
N LEU A 144 16.11 -14.25 -7.24
CA LEU A 144 15.81 -14.93 -8.50
C LEU A 144 16.40 -14.21 -9.72
N MET A 145 16.33 -12.88 -9.76
CA MET A 145 16.93 -12.10 -10.84
C MET A 145 18.46 -12.22 -10.86
N VAL A 146 19.10 -12.20 -9.69
CA VAL A 146 20.56 -12.33 -9.56
C VAL A 146 21.04 -13.74 -9.89
N GLU A 147 20.30 -14.78 -9.47
CA GLU A 147 20.59 -16.18 -9.77
C GLU A 147 20.50 -16.46 -11.27
N HIS A 148 19.42 -16.01 -11.92
CA HIS A 148 19.28 -16.07 -13.38
C HIS A 148 20.45 -15.37 -14.10
N TYR A 149 20.93 -14.25 -13.56
CA TYR A 149 22.04 -13.50 -14.13
C TYR A 149 23.41 -14.17 -13.96
N ASN A 150 23.59 -14.97 -12.91
CA ASN A 150 24.84 -15.64 -12.60
C ASN A 150 24.92 -17.08 -13.15
N GLY A 151 23.88 -17.56 -13.84
CA GLY A 151 23.86 -18.89 -14.47
C GLY A 151 23.95 -20.06 -13.50
N ARG A 152 23.64 -19.84 -12.22
CA ARG A 152 23.64 -20.87 -11.19
C ARG A 152 22.25 -21.52 -11.14
N PRO A 153 22.13 -22.86 -11.19
CA PRO A 153 20.83 -23.52 -11.11
C PRO A 153 20.15 -23.19 -9.77
N PRO A 154 18.80 -23.09 -9.74
CA PRO A 154 18.04 -22.76 -8.54
C PRO A 154 18.50 -23.61 -7.36
N ALA A 155 18.98 -22.97 -6.30
CA ALA A 155 19.15 -23.67 -5.04
C ALA A 155 17.77 -24.14 -4.57
N ALA A 156 17.50 -25.43 -4.74
CA ALA A 156 16.32 -26.07 -4.19
C ALA A 156 16.48 -26.10 -2.66
N ASP A 157 15.90 -25.11 -2.01
CA ASP A 157 15.75 -25.10 -0.56
C ASP A 157 14.64 -26.11 -0.19
N LEU A 158 15.06 -27.33 0.20
CA LEU A 158 14.25 -28.35 0.87
C LEU A 158 13.99 -27.96 2.34
#